data_AF-A0A094JS09-F1
#
_entry.id   AF-A0A094JS09-F1
#
_cell.length_a   1.000
_cell.length_b   1.000
_cell.length_c   1.000
_cell.angle_alpha   90.00
_cell.angle_beta   90.00
_cell.angle_gamma   90.00
#
_symmetry.space_group_name_H-M   'P 1'
#
loop_
_entity.id
_entity.type
_entity.pdbx_description
1 polymer ?
#
loop_
_entity_poly.entity_id
_entity_poly.type
_entity_poly.pdbx_seq_one_letter_code
_entity_poly.pdbx_strand_id
1 'polypeptide(L)'
;MAVMSRFSPALKAAINAPFARSGPLPAPDNITAIYSDIQREATSNSLGVLPWLALTTAATMTVNSPASLTLLHSLASYNPTSSLQNAAFMREVGLKTISFNGIPRALNQLVHLRATLPTETAEQLSTTPTRTLTPESLEQVETRAKGLWNSIYDPHSRKLEAKLKAAHPDLPVHILSNHYGSLLSDFPGLHKPAVGRVLTSLVAIACLRAQTGVGPQVVSHIYGLRKGINEGGEEVGEGEKWLGGDEGNLWALGAVDRIVEAIAARRLGQRQSNNSVGAKPVSNSSARHFTTSARCLTPQQNPNPPQEQSPEQYVSFLTPRQLAKFPLSPLMAPIVTSWTAARLKPKLPAPLNPTPFQKRLMRNPYAIALSKPVRSCALTRTWLPRSFLQPFELVPRPDTDELWYLPRDLTTRVPRDERDETETNKRSRPGRRNYVLANQELLEAVNSKRSGMTGSWARFSNPAVGPGPKLRWRADMDEFVCKMMRKKVEEEIVALMKWNQGQISHAKTWDAVVKKKQMGALLWLGPYTKETDAPGPRVDLPQAPSTSSPITDEKGPGPFATISYPPHWEKKLPLHNLVMLLGQEGVDSLRAQFPNIMCHEFVVVKDKQETVSVRQWLWKLQQFLSKLEDN
;
A
#
# COMPACT_ATOMS: atom_id res chain seq x y z
N MET A 1 -27.83 48.02 9.60
CA MET A 1 -26.91 46.87 9.71
C MET A 1 -27.75 45.62 9.93
N ALA A 2 -27.78 44.71 8.97
CA ALA A 2 -28.53 43.46 9.10
C ALA A 2 -27.85 42.57 10.16
N VAL A 3 -28.61 42.17 11.18
CA VAL A 3 -28.17 41.18 12.17
C VAL A 3 -27.91 39.88 11.41
N MET A 4 -26.65 39.50 11.22
CA MET A 4 -26.32 38.21 10.61
C MET A 4 -26.96 37.11 11.44
N SER A 5 -27.84 36.31 10.82
CA SER A 5 -28.53 35.23 11.50
C SER A 5 -27.53 34.19 12.01
N ARG A 6 -27.61 33.84 13.30
CA ARG A 6 -26.77 32.80 13.87
C ARG A 6 -27.07 31.48 13.16
N PHE A 7 -26.04 30.74 12.74
CA PHE A 7 -26.22 29.42 12.14
C PHE A 7 -27.05 28.51 13.05
N SER A 8 -27.99 27.77 12.46
CA SER A 8 -28.78 26.77 13.19
C SER A 8 -27.87 25.70 13.79
N PRO A 9 -28.26 25.07 14.91
CA PRO A 9 -27.49 23.98 15.50
C PRO A 9 -27.19 22.85 14.51
N ALA A 10 -28.17 22.52 13.64
CA ALA A 10 -28.01 21.51 12.60
C ALA A 10 -26.92 21.89 11.57
N LEU A 11 -26.89 23.14 11.11
CA LEU A 11 -25.85 23.61 10.19
C LEU A 11 -24.46 23.61 10.86
N LYS A 12 -24.37 24.04 12.12
CA LYS A 12 -23.12 23.97 12.89
C LYS A 12 -22.63 22.53 13.05
N ALA A 13 -23.53 21.58 13.32
CA ALA A 13 -23.21 20.17 13.43
C ALA A 13 -22.75 19.58 12.08
N ALA A 14 -23.40 19.97 10.97
CA ALA A 14 -23.02 19.52 9.63
C ALA A 14 -21.63 20.03 9.21
N ILE A 15 -21.33 21.31 9.47
CA ILE A 15 -20.00 21.89 9.19
C ILE A 15 -18.93 21.16 10.00
N ASN A 16 -19.19 20.87 11.27
CA ASN A 16 -18.24 20.21 12.17
C ASN A 16 -18.38 18.68 12.19
N ALA A 17 -19.00 18.09 11.17
CA ALA A 17 -19.18 16.65 11.14
C ALA A 17 -17.82 15.94 11.17
N PRO A 18 -17.66 14.83 11.93
CA PRO A 18 -16.36 14.17 12.11
C PRO A 18 -15.67 13.74 10.81
N PHE A 19 -16.44 13.39 9.78
CA PHE A 19 -15.91 13.03 8.47
C PHE A 19 -15.44 14.25 7.65
N ALA A 20 -16.01 15.44 7.90
CA ALA A 20 -15.66 16.68 7.22
C ALA A 20 -14.31 17.24 7.72
N ARG A 21 -13.91 16.89 8.94
CA ARG A 21 -12.63 17.28 9.56
C ARG A 21 -12.40 18.79 9.40
N SER A 22 -13.36 19.56 9.92
CA SER A 22 -13.44 21.00 9.72
C SER A 22 -12.25 21.78 10.29
N GLY A 23 -11.60 21.24 11.32
CA GLY A 23 -10.52 21.90 12.04
C GLY A 23 -9.11 21.52 11.57
N PRO A 24 -8.10 22.35 11.92
CA PRO A 24 -6.69 21.96 11.82
C PRO A 24 -6.35 20.74 12.67
N LEU A 25 -5.30 20.01 12.27
CA LEU A 25 -4.79 18.88 13.04
C LEU A 25 -3.96 19.37 14.23
N PRO A 26 -4.03 18.69 15.40
CA PRO A 26 -3.19 19.02 16.54
C PRO A 26 -1.74 18.58 16.28
N ALA A 27 -0.79 19.22 16.97
CA ALA A 27 0.58 18.74 17.00
C ALA A 27 0.66 17.39 17.73
N PRO A 28 1.29 16.35 17.13
CA PRO A 28 1.58 15.12 17.85
C PRO A 28 2.82 15.30 18.74
N ASP A 29 2.86 14.56 19.86
CA ASP A 29 3.87 14.74 20.91
C ASP A 29 5.30 14.49 20.41
N ASN A 30 5.46 13.61 19.42
CA ASN A 30 6.76 13.26 18.84
C ASN A 30 7.18 14.14 17.64
N ILE A 31 6.42 15.18 17.29
CA ILE A 31 6.70 15.95 16.05
C ILE A 31 8.04 16.67 16.09
N THR A 32 8.41 17.22 17.25
CA THR A 32 9.69 17.92 17.43
C THR A 32 10.87 16.97 17.24
N ALA A 33 10.75 15.71 17.70
CA ALA A 33 11.78 14.70 17.49
C ALA A 33 11.95 14.40 15.99
N ILE A 34 10.85 14.24 15.26
CA ILE A 34 10.89 14.01 13.79
C ILE A 34 11.55 15.18 13.06
N TYR A 35 11.21 16.42 13.42
CA TYR A 35 11.86 17.60 12.83
C TYR A 35 13.34 17.66 13.17
N SER A 36 13.73 17.30 14.40
CA SER A 36 15.14 17.22 14.80
C SER A 36 15.89 16.15 14.02
N ASP A 37 15.27 14.98 13.78
CA ASP A 37 15.87 13.92 12.98
C ASP A 37 16.12 14.38 11.54
N ILE A 38 15.12 15.03 10.92
CA ILE A 38 15.23 15.60 9.57
C ILE A 38 16.34 16.67 9.52
N GLN A 39 16.44 17.53 10.54
CA GLN A 39 17.51 18.50 10.66
C GLN A 39 18.88 17.82 10.73
N ARG A 40 19.05 16.82 11.61
CA ARG A 40 20.33 16.11 11.77
C ARG A 40 20.76 15.40 10.48
N GLU A 41 19.83 14.76 9.78
CA GLU A 41 20.09 14.12 8.48
C GLU A 41 20.47 15.14 7.40
N ALA A 42 19.81 16.29 7.36
CA ALA A 42 20.19 17.35 6.43
C ALA A 42 21.61 17.87 6.72
N THR A 43 21.92 18.11 7.99
CA THR A 43 23.25 18.55 8.43
C THR A 43 24.33 17.48 8.17
N SER A 44 24.04 16.20 8.37
CA SER A 44 25.01 15.12 8.09
C SER A 44 25.34 14.97 6.61
N ASN A 45 24.45 15.45 5.74
CA ASN A 45 24.67 15.51 4.29
C ASN A 45 25.11 16.91 3.84
N SER A 46 25.63 17.74 4.74
CA SER A 46 26.16 19.08 4.47
C SER A 46 25.16 20.04 3.80
N LEU A 47 23.86 19.90 4.08
CA LEU A 47 22.87 20.90 3.71
C LEU A 47 22.81 22.02 4.75
N GLY A 48 22.56 23.24 4.27
CA GLY A 48 22.28 24.39 5.11
C GLY A 48 20.94 24.28 5.85
N VAL A 49 20.56 25.34 6.57
CA VAL A 49 19.29 25.36 7.34
C VAL A 49 18.06 25.43 6.43
N LEU A 50 18.15 26.21 5.34
CA LEU A 50 16.99 26.54 4.51
C LEU A 50 16.35 25.35 3.79
N PRO A 51 17.10 24.36 3.25
CA PRO A 51 16.50 23.18 2.58
C PRO A 51 15.56 22.38 3.45
N TRP A 52 16.02 21.92 4.61
CA TRP A 52 15.18 21.10 5.48
C TRP A 52 14.06 21.94 6.11
N LEU A 53 14.31 23.22 6.39
CA LEU A 53 13.27 24.13 6.91
C LEU A 53 12.17 24.36 5.86
N ALA A 54 12.52 24.57 4.59
CA ALA A 54 11.55 24.74 3.50
C ALA A 54 10.69 23.48 3.30
N LEU A 55 11.35 22.31 3.20
CA LEU A 55 10.69 21.02 3.04
C LEU A 55 9.70 20.74 4.18
N THR A 56 10.17 20.91 5.42
CA THR A 56 9.42 20.59 6.63
C THR A 56 8.27 21.57 6.85
N THR A 57 8.48 22.86 6.59
CA THR A 57 7.44 23.89 6.62
C THR A 57 6.33 23.57 5.62
N ALA A 58 6.68 23.32 4.36
CA ALA A 58 5.72 23.04 3.29
C ALA A 58 4.90 21.77 3.55
N ALA A 59 5.54 20.70 4.05
CA ALA A 59 4.85 19.46 4.42
C ALA A 59 3.86 19.68 5.58
N THR A 60 4.30 20.34 6.65
CA THR A 60 3.50 20.62 7.85
C THR A 60 2.28 21.49 7.54
N MET A 61 2.49 22.54 6.74
CA MET A 61 1.41 23.41 6.30
C MET A 61 0.40 22.66 5.43
N THR A 62 0.89 21.77 4.56
CA THR A 62 0.03 20.99 3.67
C THR A 62 -0.85 20.01 4.44
N VAL A 63 -0.37 19.40 5.53
CA VAL A 63 -1.22 18.55 6.39
C VAL A 63 -2.12 19.35 7.34
N ASN A 64 -2.02 20.68 7.34
CA ASN A 64 -2.82 21.62 8.12
C ASN A 64 -2.67 21.43 9.64
N SER A 65 -1.43 21.46 10.16
CA SER A 65 -1.12 21.39 11.61
C SER A 65 -0.41 22.66 12.12
N PRO A 66 -1.16 23.73 12.48
CA PRO A 66 -0.57 25.01 12.86
C PRO A 66 0.31 24.95 14.11
N ALA A 67 -0.09 24.18 15.13
CA ALA A 67 0.70 24.05 16.36
C ALA A 67 2.07 23.37 16.10
N SER A 68 2.14 22.43 15.17
CA SER A 68 3.41 21.81 14.76
C SER A 68 4.34 22.81 14.09
N LEU A 69 3.78 23.79 13.37
CA LEU A 69 4.57 24.84 12.71
C LEU A 69 5.28 25.75 13.73
N THR A 70 4.62 26.05 14.85
CA THR A 70 5.24 26.78 15.97
C THR A 70 6.44 26.01 16.54
N LEU A 71 6.28 24.71 16.78
CA LEU A 71 7.36 23.85 17.28
C LEU A 71 8.55 23.78 16.29
N LEU A 72 8.26 23.75 14.99
CA LEU A 72 9.29 23.81 13.94
C LEU A 72 10.08 25.12 13.98
N HIS A 73 9.40 26.26 14.10
CA HIS A 73 10.06 27.57 14.20
C HIS A 73 10.96 27.63 15.43
N SER A 74 10.47 27.18 16.59
CA SER A 74 11.26 27.13 17.83
C SER A 74 12.51 26.25 17.70
N LEU A 75 12.40 25.09 17.03
CA LEU A 75 13.53 24.21 16.79
C LEU A 75 14.58 24.84 15.87
N ALA A 76 14.15 25.51 14.80
CA ALA A 76 15.05 26.11 13.82
C ALA A 76 15.72 27.41 14.31
N SER A 77 15.14 28.06 15.34
CA SER A 77 15.46 29.43 15.73
C SER A 77 16.11 29.51 17.11
N TYR A 78 17.42 29.25 17.16
CA TYR A 78 18.21 29.18 18.40
C TYR A 78 18.66 30.54 18.93
N ASN A 79 18.53 31.63 18.16
CA ASN A 79 18.87 32.99 18.59
C ASN A 79 17.93 34.03 17.95
N PRO A 80 17.92 35.30 18.42
CA PRO A 80 17.00 36.32 17.90
C PRO A 80 17.14 36.59 16.40
N THR A 81 18.37 36.58 15.87
CA THR A 81 18.64 36.81 14.45
C THR A 81 18.07 35.68 13.59
N SER A 82 18.31 34.42 13.96
CA SER A 82 17.77 33.25 13.27
C SER A 82 16.25 33.16 13.43
N SER A 83 15.70 33.60 14.57
CA SER A 83 14.25 33.70 14.78
C SER A 83 13.58 34.61 13.75
N LEU A 84 14.09 35.82 13.55
CA LEU A 84 13.56 36.76 12.56
C LEU A 84 13.71 36.23 11.13
N GLN A 85 14.91 35.75 10.79
CA GLN A 85 15.21 35.23 9.46
C GLN A 85 14.34 34.02 9.11
N ASN A 86 14.25 33.04 10.00
CA ASN A 86 13.47 31.83 9.79
C ASN A 86 11.96 32.12 9.79
N ALA A 87 11.48 33.05 10.62
CA ALA A 87 10.08 33.47 10.58
C ALA A 87 9.71 34.11 9.24
N ALA A 88 10.54 35.01 8.72
CA ALA A 88 10.34 35.61 7.40
C ALA A 88 10.38 34.57 6.29
N PHE A 89 11.34 33.63 6.35
CA PHE A 89 11.50 32.55 5.40
C PHE A 89 10.30 31.58 5.41
N MET A 90 9.87 31.12 6.59
CA MET A 90 8.72 30.22 6.74
C MET A 90 7.42 30.87 6.26
N ARG A 91 7.24 32.18 6.48
CA ARG A 91 6.10 32.94 5.93
C ARG A 91 6.09 32.92 4.41
N GLU A 92 7.24 33.14 3.78
CA GLU A 92 7.39 33.13 2.33
C GLU A 92 7.17 31.72 1.74
N VAL A 93 7.79 30.68 2.34
CA VAL A 93 7.49 29.28 1.99
C VAL A 93 5.99 29.02 2.10
N GLY A 94 5.37 29.46 3.18
CA GLY A 94 3.97 29.27 3.45
C GLY A 94 3.05 29.93 2.42
N LEU A 95 3.38 31.14 1.98
CA LEU A 95 2.69 31.81 0.89
C LEU A 95 2.80 31.00 -0.41
N LYS A 96 4.01 30.53 -0.76
CA LYS A 96 4.22 29.72 -1.97
C LYS A 96 3.47 28.38 -1.97
N THR A 97 3.12 27.83 -0.79
CA THR A 97 2.31 26.60 -0.72
C THR A 97 0.91 26.73 -1.34
N ILE A 98 0.38 27.96 -1.48
CA ILE A 98 -0.95 28.23 -2.08
C ILE A 98 -1.08 27.60 -3.47
N SER A 99 -0.02 27.65 -4.29
CA SER A 99 -0.02 27.07 -5.64
C SER A 99 -0.30 25.57 -5.65
N PHE A 100 -0.05 24.89 -4.53
CA PHE A 100 -0.13 23.44 -4.45
C PHE A 100 -1.28 22.98 -3.57
N ASN A 101 -1.49 23.56 -2.38
CA ASN A 101 -2.44 23.04 -1.37
C ASN A 101 -3.68 23.93 -1.13
N GLY A 102 -3.73 25.10 -1.76
CA GLY A 102 -4.84 26.04 -1.70
C GLY A 102 -4.79 27.04 -0.52
N ILE A 103 -5.44 28.18 -0.72
CA ILE A 103 -5.48 29.32 0.21
C ILE A 103 -5.90 28.94 1.64
N PRO A 104 -6.94 28.12 1.88
CA PRO A 104 -7.42 27.90 3.25
C PRO A 104 -6.37 27.29 4.18
N ARG A 105 -5.55 26.36 3.68
CA ARG A 105 -4.48 25.74 4.48
C ARG A 105 -3.37 26.74 4.75
N ALA A 106 -2.88 27.43 3.72
CA ALA A 106 -1.85 28.46 3.89
C ALA A 106 -2.30 29.55 4.88
N LEU A 107 -3.56 30.01 4.78
CA LEU A 107 -4.14 31.01 5.67
C LEU A 107 -4.11 30.57 7.14
N ASN A 108 -4.63 29.37 7.45
CA ASN A 108 -4.65 28.85 8.82
C ASN A 108 -3.26 28.83 9.45
N GLN A 109 -2.26 28.44 8.67
CA GLN A 109 -0.88 28.28 9.11
C GLN A 109 -0.18 29.62 9.31
N LEU A 110 -0.32 30.54 8.35
CA LEU A 110 0.31 31.86 8.40
C LEU A 110 -0.29 32.74 9.51
N VAL A 111 -1.61 32.69 9.69
CA VAL A 111 -2.29 33.40 10.79
C VAL A 111 -1.83 32.86 12.14
N HIS A 112 -1.78 31.53 12.29
CA HIS A 112 -1.31 30.92 13.54
C HIS A 112 0.15 31.25 13.82
N LEU A 113 1.05 31.08 12.84
CA LEU A 113 2.46 31.38 12.99
C LEU A 113 2.65 32.84 13.42
N ARG A 114 1.96 33.80 12.79
CA ARG A 114 2.03 35.21 13.19
C ARG A 114 1.62 35.42 14.65
N ALA A 115 0.61 34.70 15.12
CA ALA A 115 0.09 34.82 16.48
C ALA A 115 0.98 34.14 17.55
N THR A 116 1.82 33.18 17.16
CA THR A 116 2.66 32.41 18.11
C THR A 116 4.13 32.80 18.11
N LEU A 117 4.58 33.62 17.16
CA LEU A 117 5.94 34.16 17.16
C LEU A 117 6.18 35.03 18.41
N PRO A 118 7.41 35.05 18.96
CA PRO A 118 7.80 36.00 19.99
C PRO A 118 7.54 37.43 19.56
N THR A 119 7.07 38.28 20.47
CA THR A 119 6.67 39.67 20.19
C THR A 119 7.78 40.45 19.50
N GLU A 120 9.03 40.31 19.98
CA GLU A 120 10.19 41.01 19.42
C GLU A 120 10.46 40.60 17.97
N THR A 121 10.22 39.31 17.64
CA THR A 121 10.34 38.80 16.28
C THR A 121 9.18 39.28 15.42
N ALA A 122 7.96 39.25 15.94
CA ALA A 122 6.76 39.64 15.23
C ALA A 122 6.80 41.13 14.84
N GLU A 123 7.21 42.02 15.73
CA GLU A 123 7.26 43.47 15.44
C GLU A 123 8.28 43.84 14.37
N GLN A 124 9.38 43.08 14.25
CA GLN A 124 10.44 43.32 13.26
C GLN A 124 10.13 42.76 11.86
N LEU A 125 9.08 41.94 11.71
CA LEU A 125 8.71 41.37 10.42
C LEU A 125 8.08 42.43 9.50
N SER A 126 8.51 42.48 8.24
CA SER A 126 7.93 43.40 7.26
C SER A 126 6.42 43.19 7.09
N THR A 127 5.73 44.32 7.05
CA THR A 127 4.29 44.46 6.74
C THR A 127 4.06 45.03 5.33
N THR A 128 5.11 45.37 4.60
CA THR A 128 5.03 45.97 3.25
C THR A 128 4.75 44.90 2.20
N PRO A 129 3.67 45.02 1.40
CA PRO A 129 3.39 44.07 0.33
C PRO A 129 4.39 44.22 -0.83
N THR A 130 4.97 43.11 -1.30
CA THR A 130 5.96 43.08 -2.39
C THR A 130 5.40 42.65 -3.74
N ARG A 131 4.15 42.18 -3.79
CA ARG A 131 3.51 41.54 -4.95
C ARG A 131 2.38 42.35 -5.59
N THR A 132 2.21 43.61 -5.19
CA THR A 132 1.23 44.51 -5.82
C THR A 132 1.64 44.77 -7.26
N LEU A 133 0.81 44.35 -8.21
CA LEU A 133 1.08 44.56 -9.64
C LEU A 133 0.78 46.01 -10.01
N THR A 134 1.78 46.70 -10.53
CA THR A 134 1.67 48.01 -11.20
C THR A 134 1.95 47.85 -12.70
N PRO A 135 1.46 48.76 -13.58
CA PRO A 135 1.75 48.72 -15.01
C PRO A 135 3.25 48.56 -15.34
N GLU A 136 4.12 49.20 -14.56
CA GLU A 136 5.59 49.17 -14.73
C GLU A 136 6.20 47.82 -14.32
N SER A 137 5.55 47.11 -13.38
CA SER A 137 6.02 45.81 -12.87
C SER A 137 5.59 44.62 -13.73
N LEU A 138 4.57 44.78 -14.59
CA LEU A 138 3.93 43.68 -15.33
C LEU A 138 4.92 42.93 -16.22
N GLU A 139 5.69 43.65 -17.03
CA GLU A 139 6.68 43.05 -17.94
C GLU A 139 7.75 42.26 -17.18
N GLN A 140 8.17 42.76 -16.02
CA GLN A 140 9.15 42.08 -15.18
C GLN A 140 8.57 40.79 -14.57
N VAL A 141 7.31 40.81 -14.13
CA VAL A 141 6.62 39.63 -13.60
C VAL A 141 6.43 38.57 -14.68
N GLU A 142 6.02 38.97 -15.89
CA GLU A 142 5.88 38.04 -17.02
C GLU A 142 7.22 37.42 -17.43
N THR A 143 8.28 38.23 -17.44
CA THR A 143 9.63 37.76 -17.77
C THR A 143 10.11 36.73 -16.75
N ARG A 144 9.93 37.01 -15.45
CA ARG A 144 10.27 36.05 -14.39
C ARG A 144 9.39 34.80 -14.42
N ALA A 145 8.11 34.93 -14.75
CA ALA A 145 7.20 33.80 -14.89
C ALA A 145 7.69 32.83 -15.96
N LYS A 146 7.98 33.35 -17.17
CA LYS A 146 8.52 32.57 -18.29
C LYS A 146 9.91 32.01 -17.96
N GLY A 147 10.77 32.81 -17.34
CA GLY A 147 12.11 32.39 -16.90
C GLY A 147 12.06 31.21 -15.93
N LEU A 148 11.24 31.31 -14.87
CA LEU A 148 11.07 30.23 -13.89
C LEU A 148 10.46 28.98 -14.56
N TRP A 149 9.42 29.14 -15.37
CA TRP A 149 8.79 28.04 -16.12
C TRP A 149 9.81 27.29 -17.00
N ASN A 150 10.56 28.02 -17.82
CA ASN A 150 11.56 27.45 -18.73
C ASN A 150 12.71 26.77 -17.96
N SER A 151 13.19 27.39 -16.88
CA SER A 151 14.22 26.80 -16.02
C SER A 151 13.81 25.46 -15.41
N ILE A 152 12.50 25.17 -15.30
CA ILE A 152 11.99 23.89 -14.79
C ILE A 152 11.73 22.92 -15.94
N TYR A 153 11.11 23.39 -17.03
CA TYR A 153 10.51 22.51 -18.03
C TYR A 153 11.26 22.40 -19.35
N ASP A 154 12.25 23.25 -19.65
CA ASP A 154 12.99 23.14 -20.92
C ASP A 154 13.74 21.80 -21.05
N PRO A 155 13.76 21.21 -22.26
CA PRO A 155 13.26 21.75 -23.54
C PRO A 155 11.76 21.49 -23.81
N HIS A 156 11.00 21.01 -22.82
CA HIS A 156 9.60 20.61 -22.97
C HIS A 156 8.57 21.68 -22.57
N SER A 157 9.01 22.87 -22.15
CA SER A 157 8.16 23.99 -21.70
C SER A 157 7.01 24.30 -22.66
N ARG A 158 7.31 24.54 -23.94
CA ARG A 158 6.32 24.86 -24.99
C ARG A 158 5.34 23.72 -25.23
N LYS A 159 5.83 22.47 -25.18
CA LYS A 159 4.99 21.29 -25.35
C LYS A 159 4.01 21.13 -24.18
N LEU A 160 4.47 21.40 -22.96
CA LEU A 160 3.63 21.38 -21.78
C LEU A 160 2.58 22.50 -21.83
N GLU A 161 3.00 23.71 -22.20
CA GLU A 161 2.08 24.85 -22.39
C GLU A 161 1.00 24.55 -23.44
N ALA A 162 1.38 24.01 -24.60
CA ALA A 162 0.43 23.60 -25.63
C ALA A 162 -0.56 22.54 -25.13
N LYS A 163 -0.10 21.59 -24.31
CA LYS A 163 -0.97 20.58 -23.67
C LYS A 163 -1.95 21.20 -22.68
N LEU A 164 -1.51 22.18 -21.88
CA LEU A 164 -2.37 22.90 -20.95
C LEU A 164 -3.41 23.74 -21.71
N LYS A 165 -3.00 24.45 -22.75
CA LYS A 165 -3.88 25.24 -23.63
C LYS A 165 -4.95 24.37 -24.29
N ALA A 166 -4.58 23.17 -24.74
CA ALA A 166 -5.51 22.21 -25.32
C ALA A 166 -6.55 21.69 -24.31
N ALA A 167 -6.20 21.61 -23.02
CA ALA A 167 -7.14 21.25 -21.97
C ALA A 167 -8.09 22.42 -21.63
N HIS A 168 -7.55 23.64 -21.55
CA HIS A 168 -8.33 24.88 -21.43
C HIS A 168 -7.46 26.08 -21.82
N PRO A 169 -7.93 27.02 -22.66
CA PRO A 169 -7.12 28.13 -23.17
C PRO A 169 -6.56 29.03 -22.05
N ASP A 170 -7.34 29.28 -21.00
CA ASP A 170 -6.90 30.14 -19.88
C ASP A 170 -6.03 29.41 -18.84
N LEU A 171 -5.91 28.09 -18.90
CA LEU A 171 -5.13 27.33 -17.92
C LEU A 171 -3.63 27.71 -17.91
N PRO A 172 -2.92 27.73 -19.05
CA PRO A 172 -1.54 28.21 -19.07
C PRO A 172 -1.42 29.69 -18.70
N VAL A 173 -2.39 30.53 -19.06
CA VAL A 173 -2.42 31.96 -18.68
C VAL A 173 -2.47 32.10 -17.16
N HIS A 174 -3.39 31.39 -16.50
CA HIS A 174 -3.52 31.44 -15.05
C HIS A 174 -2.30 30.86 -14.34
N ILE A 175 -1.77 29.73 -14.82
CA ILE A 175 -0.57 29.10 -14.26
C ILE A 175 0.65 30.02 -14.39
N LEU A 176 0.92 30.55 -15.58
CA LEU A 176 2.10 31.37 -15.80
C LEU A 176 2.00 32.70 -15.05
N SER A 177 0.94 33.47 -15.24
CA SER A 177 0.85 34.82 -14.67
C SER A 177 0.69 34.79 -13.14
N ASN A 178 -0.18 33.93 -12.62
CA ASN A 178 -0.53 33.98 -11.20
C ASN A 178 0.32 33.02 -10.35
N HIS A 179 0.53 31.79 -10.79
CA HIS A 179 1.33 30.84 -10.00
C HIS A 179 2.83 31.07 -10.19
N TYR A 180 3.33 31.04 -11.43
CA TYR A 180 4.77 31.16 -11.67
C TYR A 180 5.27 32.61 -11.52
N GLY A 181 4.52 33.58 -12.06
CA GLY A 181 4.84 35.00 -11.97
C GLY A 181 4.60 35.55 -10.57
N SER A 182 3.34 35.74 -10.20
CA SER A 182 3.00 36.51 -9.01
C SER A 182 3.33 35.83 -7.67
N LEU A 183 3.48 34.50 -7.65
CA LEU A 183 3.59 33.74 -6.41
C LEU A 183 4.93 33.02 -6.23
N LEU A 184 5.27 32.12 -7.17
CA LEU A 184 6.43 31.21 -7.03
C LEU A 184 7.76 31.88 -7.38
N SER A 185 7.79 32.84 -8.31
CA SER A 185 9.00 33.62 -8.58
C SER A 185 9.30 34.57 -7.42
N ASP A 186 10.60 34.81 -7.18
CA ASP A 186 11.01 35.79 -6.18
C ASP A 186 10.83 37.21 -6.73
N PHE A 187 10.36 38.12 -5.87
CA PHE A 187 10.18 39.53 -6.20
C PHE A 187 11.38 40.37 -5.75
N PRO A 188 11.73 41.44 -6.49
CA PRO A 188 12.69 42.43 -6.01
C PRO A 188 12.28 42.97 -4.64
N GLY A 189 13.23 43.06 -3.70
CA GLY A 189 12.97 43.51 -2.33
C GLY A 189 12.37 42.47 -1.39
N LEU A 190 12.31 41.18 -1.79
CA LEU A 190 11.98 40.11 -0.85
C LEU A 190 13.01 39.98 0.27
N HIS A 191 12.58 39.41 1.39
CA HIS A 191 13.45 39.07 2.51
C HIS A 191 14.63 38.22 2.05
N LYS A 192 15.83 38.55 2.54
CA LYS A 192 17.00 37.68 2.46
C LYS A 192 17.00 36.77 3.70
N PRO A 193 17.09 35.44 3.53
CA PRO A 193 17.24 34.71 2.28
C PRO A 193 15.89 34.53 1.55
N ALA A 194 15.92 34.66 0.23
CA ALA A 194 14.80 34.31 -0.63
C ALA A 194 14.60 32.79 -0.64
N VAL A 195 13.40 32.32 -0.98
CA VAL A 195 13.16 30.89 -1.17
C VAL A 195 13.88 30.38 -2.43
N GLY A 196 14.04 31.20 -3.48
CA GLY A 196 14.88 30.81 -4.60
C GLY A 196 14.25 29.74 -5.49
N ARG A 197 15.03 29.27 -6.46
CA ARG A 197 14.65 28.34 -7.52
C ARG A 197 14.72 26.88 -7.08
N VAL A 198 15.74 26.50 -6.31
CA VAL A 198 15.96 25.15 -5.77
C VAL A 198 14.94 24.89 -4.66
N LEU A 199 14.83 25.76 -3.65
CA LEU A 199 13.92 25.50 -2.53
C LEU A 199 12.44 25.62 -2.93
N THR A 200 12.10 26.45 -3.92
CA THR A 200 10.72 26.45 -4.46
C THR A 200 10.35 25.09 -5.07
N SER A 201 11.31 24.38 -5.68
CA SER A 201 11.08 23.01 -6.16
C SER A 201 10.88 22.04 -5.00
N LEU A 202 11.65 22.20 -3.91
CA LEU A 202 11.53 21.40 -2.70
C LEU A 202 10.18 21.61 -1.99
N VAL A 203 9.70 22.86 -1.93
CA VAL A 203 8.36 23.22 -1.44
C VAL A 203 7.27 22.56 -2.27
N ALA A 204 7.40 22.57 -3.61
CA ALA A 204 6.46 21.90 -4.50
C ALA A 204 6.42 20.38 -4.25
N ILE A 205 7.59 19.73 -4.16
CA ILE A 205 7.72 18.29 -3.85
C ILE A 205 7.02 17.97 -2.53
N ALA A 206 7.29 18.74 -1.46
CA ALA A 206 6.67 18.53 -0.16
C ALA A 206 5.14 18.64 -0.21
N CYS A 207 4.61 19.69 -0.82
CA CYS A 207 3.17 19.90 -0.91
C CYS A 207 2.49 18.79 -1.72
N LEU A 208 3.04 18.43 -2.88
CA LEU A 208 2.45 17.45 -3.78
C LEU A 208 2.55 16.02 -3.23
N ARG A 209 3.67 15.68 -2.58
CA ARG A 209 3.84 14.38 -1.91
C ARG A 209 2.84 14.25 -0.74
N ALA A 210 2.68 15.28 0.07
CA ALA A 210 1.77 15.27 1.22
C ALA A 210 0.28 15.18 0.86
N GLN A 211 -0.13 15.65 -0.33
CA GLN A 211 -1.53 15.60 -0.78
C GLN A 211 -1.96 14.25 -1.33
N THR A 212 -1.03 13.43 -1.83
CA THR A 212 -1.30 12.17 -2.55
C THR A 212 -2.07 12.37 -3.86
N GLY A 213 -2.13 11.36 -4.73
CA GLY A 213 -2.93 11.40 -5.97
C GLY A 213 -2.37 12.23 -7.14
N VAL A 214 -1.24 12.92 -6.96
CA VAL A 214 -0.58 13.80 -7.96
C VAL A 214 0.85 13.36 -8.30
N GLY A 215 1.06 12.04 -8.42
CA GLY A 215 2.37 11.44 -8.70
C GLY A 215 3.10 12.01 -9.93
N PRO A 216 2.44 12.23 -11.08
CA PRO A 216 3.09 12.84 -12.24
C PRO A 216 3.66 14.24 -11.96
N GLN A 217 3.00 15.04 -11.13
CA GLN A 217 3.46 16.36 -10.72
C GLN A 217 4.68 16.25 -9.80
N VAL A 218 4.67 15.31 -8.85
CA VAL A 218 5.86 15.03 -8.00
C VAL A 218 7.07 14.70 -8.86
N VAL A 219 6.92 13.83 -9.86
CA VAL A 219 8.00 13.47 -10.81
C VAL A 219 8.54 14.71 -11.53
N SER A 220 7.63 15.55 -12.04
CA SER A 220 8.01 16.80 -12.70
C SER A 220 8.83 17.73 -11.80
N HIS A 221 8.43 17.91 -10.53
CA HIS A 221 9.15 18.81 -9.62
C HIS A 221 10.45 18.21 -9.10
N ILE A 222 10.58 16.89 -9.03
CA ILE A 222 11.86 16.21 -8.81
C ILE A 222 12.84 16.53 -9.94
N TYR A 223 12.43 16.40 -11.21
CA TYR A 223 13.28 16.81 -12.33
C TYR A 223 13.62 18.30 -12.28
N GLY A 224 12.65 19.14 -11.91
CA GLY A 224 12.86 20.57 -11.69
C GLY A 224 13.89 20.90 -10.60
N LEU A 225 13.89 20.14 -9.49
CA LEU A 225 14.88 20.25 -8.43
C LEU A 225 16.29 19.89 -8.94
N ARG A 226 16.42 18.71 -9.58
CA ARG A 226 17.70 18.26 -10.15
C ARG A 226 18.28 19.25 -11.13
N LYS A 227 17.42 19.75 -12.04
CA LYS A 227 17.81 20.74 -13.03
C LYS A 227 18.27 22.04 -12.37
N GLY A 228 17.55 22.52 -11.36
CA GLY A 228 17.93 23.72 -10.61
C GLY A 228 19.31 23.61 -9.94
N ILE A 229 19.63 22.44 -9.40
CA ILE A 229 20.96 22.19 -8.79
C ILE A 229 22.05 22.10 -9.87
N ASN A 230 21.80 21.41 -10.98
CA ASN A 230 22.78 21.25 -12.05
C ASN A 230 23.07 22.53 -12.83
N GLU A 231 22.10 23.44 -12.95
CA GLU A 231 22.21 24.68 -13.72
C GLU A 231 22.57 25.90 -12.85
N GLY A 232 22.99 25.69 -11.60
CA GLY A 232 23.50 26.76 -10.73
C GLY A 232 22.42 27.67 -10.14
N GLY A 233 21.35 27.06 -9.59
CA GLY A 233 20.41 27.77 -8.70
C GLY A 233 21.08 28.28 -7.42
N GLU A 234 20.29 28.78 -6.47
CA GLU A 234 20.83 29.24 -5.20
C GLU A 234 21.52 28.10 -4.42
N GLU A 235 22.66 28.41 -3.79
CA GLU A 235 23.41 27.44 -3.00
C GLU A 235 22.60 27.00 -1.77
N VAL A 236 22.52 25.69 -1.58
CA VAL A 236 21.77 25.05 -0.49
C VAL A 236 22.68 24.36 0.53
N GLY A 237 23.98 24.62 0.45
CA GLY A 237 25.05 23.97 1.21
C GLY A 237 25.94 23.10 0.32
N GLU A 238 27.09 22.66 0.84
CA GLU A 238 28.04 21.80 0.12
C GLU A 238 27.41 20.48 -0.36
N GLY A 239 26.35 20.04 0.33
CA GLY A 239 25.53 18.87 0.00
C GLY A 239 24.57 19.03 -1.18
N GLU A 240 24.58 20.14 -1.92
CA GLU A 240 23.60 20.40 -2.99
C GLU A 240 23.53 19.28 -4.04
N LYS A 241 24.68 18.72 -4.44
CA LYS A 241 24.73 17.63 -5.44
C LYS A 241 24.08 16.34 -4.90
N TRP A 242 24.21 16.09 -3.59
CA TRP A 242 23.53 14.98 -2.94
C TRP A 242 22.02 15.17 -2.94
N LEU A 243 21.55 16.40 -2.64
CA LEU A 243 20.12 16.74 -2.70
C LEU A 243 19.55 16.55 -4.11
N GLY A 244 20.33 16.86 -5.15
CA GLY A 244 19.98 16.62 -6.55
C GLY A 244 20.06 15.14 -6.98
N GLY A 245 20.65 14.27 -6.16
CA GLY A 245 20.84 12.85 -6.44
C GLY A 245 19.59 11.99 -6.23
N ASP A 246 19.72 10.67 -6.41
CA ASP A 246 18.66 9.71 -6.07
C ASP A 246 18.45 9.64 -4.55
N GLU A 247 19.53 9.61 -3.77
CA GLU A 247 19.49 9.52 -2.30
C GLU A 247 18.83 10.76 -1.67
N GLY A 248 19.24 11.98 -2.03
CA GLY A 248 18.64 13.20 -1.51
C GLY A 248 17.16 13.36 -1.87
N ASN A 249 16.76 12.90 -3.05
CA ASN A 249 15.35 12.90 -3.44
C ASN A 249 14.53 11.85 -2.67
N LEU A 250 15.09 10.66 -2.43
CA LEU A 250 14.45 9.65 -1.57
C LEU A 250 14.32 10.16 -0.13
N TRP A 251 15.36 10.83 0.39
CA TRP A 251 15.33 11.49 1.68
C TRP A 251 14.22 12.54 1.76
N ALA A 252 14.13 13.43 0.77
CA ALA A 252 13.11 14.48 0.74
C ALA A 252 11.68 13.90 0.76
N LEU A 253 11.43 12.85 -0.03
CA LEU A 253 10.14 12.16 -0.03
C LEU A 253 9.86 11.44 1.30
N GLY A 254 10.84 10.74 1.86
CA GLY A 254 10.71 10.02 3.13
C GLY A 254 10.53 10.96 4.33
N ALA A 255 11.18 12.13 4.34
CA ALA A 255 10.97 13.16 5.34
C ALA A 255 9.53 13.68 5.30
N VAL A 256 8.97 13.94 4.11
CA VAL A 256 7.57 14.34 3.96
C VAL A 256 6.63 13.23 4.46
N ASP A 257 6.91 11.97 4.11
CA ASP A 257 6.10 10.84 4.56
C ASP A 257 6.08 10.71 6.08
N ARG A 258 7.23 10.82 6.77
CA ARG A 258 7.32 10.79 8.25
C ARG A 258 6.50 11.91 8.90
N ILE A 259 6.55 13.12 8.36
CA ILE A 259 5.75 14.26 8.87
C ILE A 259 4.26 13.99 8.66
N VAL A 260 3.88 13.55 7.47
CA VAL A 260 2.50 13.22 7.14
C VAL A 260 2.00 12.13 8.05
N GLU A 261 2.74 11.04 8.21
CA GLU A 261 2.38 9.91 9.07
C GLU A 261 2.23 10.34 10.52
N ALA A 262 3.15 11.10 11.10
CA ALA A 262 3.03 11.51 12.49
C ALA A 262 1.79 12.39 12.75
N ILE A 263 1.56 13.38 11.88
CA ILE A 263 0.43 14.32 12.03
C ILE A 263 -0.90 13.64 11.63
N ALA A 264 -0.87 12.75 10.64
CA ALA A 264 -2.04 12.04 10.13
C ALA A 264 -2.33 10.71 10.84
N ALA A 265 -1.44 10.10 11.62
CA ALA A 265 -1.69 8.81 12.28
C ALA A 265 -2.79 8.89 13.35
N ARG A 266 -3.01 10.07 13.94
CA ARG A 266 -4.21 10.35 14.74
C ARG A 266 -5.53 10.24 13.95
N ARG A 267 -5.50 10.12 12.60
CA ARG A 267 -6.68 9.82 11.76
C ARG A 267 -7.31 8.44 12.02
N LEU A 268 -6.62 7.51 12.70
CA LEU A 268 -7.13 6.15 13.00
C LEU A 268 -7.36 5.87 14.50
N GLY A 269 -6.79 6.68 15.40
CA GLY A 269 -6.81 6.43 16.86
C GLY A 269 -8.07 6.90 17.60
N GLN A 270 -8.91 7.77 17.03
CA GLN A 270 -10.09 8.33 17.71
C GLN A 270 -11.31 7.38 17.81
N ARG A 271 -11.11 6.06 17.70
CA ARG A 271 -12.16 5.05 17.96
C ARG A 271 -11.96 4.26 19.26
N GLN A 272 -10.94 4.54 20.06
CA GLN A 272 -10.63 3.72 21.24
C GLN A 272 -10.40 4.46 22.57
N SER A 273 -10.53 5.79 22.69
CA SER A 273 -10.21 6.48 23.96
C SER A 273 -11.35 7.31 24.55
N ASN A 274 -12.55 6.73 24.68
CA ASN A 274 -13.52 7.22 25.68
C ASN A 274 -13.95 6.02 26.53
N ASN A 275 -13.11 5.68 27.51
CA ASN A 275 -13.48 5.14 28.82
C ASN A 275 -12.22 4.93 29.65
N SER A 276 -11.76 6.01 30.29
CA SER A 276 -10.84 5.92 31.43
C SER A 276 -11.02 7.15 32.32
N VAL A 277 -11.93 7.04 33.29
CA VAL A 277 -11.84 7.79 34.54
C VAL A 277 -11.79 6.76 35.67
N GLY A 278 -10.78 6.89 36.54
CA GLY A 278 -10.77 6.33 37.89
C GLY A 278 -10.03 5.01 38.05
N ALA A 279 -8.87 5.05 38.70
CA ALA A 279 -8.02 3.90 38.98
C ALA A 279 -8.41 3.18 40.30
N LYS A 280 -8.44 1.82 40.22
CA LYS A 280 -7.99 0.75 41.16
C LYS A 280 -8.65 0.59 42.55
N PRO A 281 -8.48 -0.58 43.21
CA PRO A 281 -8.58 -1.98 42.76
C PRO A 281 -9.49 -2.82 43.71
N VAL A 282 -9.66 -4.14 43.50
CA VAL A 282 -9.81 -5.23 44.51
C VAL A 282 -10.73 -6.41 44.08
N SER A 283 -10.13 -7.61 44.14
CA SER A 283 -10.58 -9.01 44.36
C SER A 283 -11.84 -9.64 43.75
N ASN A 284 -11.61 -10.84 43.18
CA ASN A 284 -12.41 -12.07 43.17
C ASN A 284 -13.81 -12.07 43.83
N SER A 285 -14.82 -12.56 43.11
CA SER A 285 -15.46 -13.88 43.36
C SER A 285 -16.80 -14.05 42.62
N SER A 286 -17.21 -15.31 42.52
CA SER A 286 -18.30 -15.91 41.75
C SER A 286 -19.73 -15.39 41.98
N ALA A 287 -20.52 -15.53 40.91
CA ALA A 287 -21.91 -16.01 40.82
C ALA A 287 -23.03 -15.27 41.56
N ARG A 288 -24.05 -14.81 40.80
CA ARG A 288 -25.39 -15.43 40.67
C ARG A 288 -26.42 -14.45 40.07
N HIS A 289 -27.29 -15.04 39.26
CA HIS A 289 -28.61 -14.66 38.77
C HIS A 289 -29.38 -13.52 39.46
N PHE A 290 -30.11 -12.73 38.67
CA PHE A 290 -31.52 -12.44 38.92
C PHE A 290 -32.32 -12.37 37.61
N THR A 291 -33.47 -13.04 37.62
CA THR A 291 -34.47 -13.13 36.55
C THR A 291 -35.68 -12.24 36.84
N THR A 292 -36.49 -12.02 35.79
CA THR A 292 -37.95 -11.80 35.76
C THR A 292 -38.55 -10.50 36.31
N SER A 293 -39.19 -9.71 35.45
CA SER A 293 -40.66 -9.72 35.26
C SER A 293 -41.16 -8.50 34.48
N ALA A 294 -41.98 -8.73 33.46
CA ALA A 294 -42.98 -7.77 33.01
C ALA A 294 -44.29 -8.54 32.84
N ARG A 295 -45.26 -8.27 33.71
CA ARG A 295 -46.59 -8.89 33.72
C ARG A 295 -47.60 -7.98 33.02
N CYS A 296 -48.49 -8.65 32.31
CA CYS A 296 -49.60 -8.25 31.46
C CYS A 296 -50.73 -7.49 32.18
N LEU A 297 -51.47 -6.67 31.43
CA LEU A 297 -52.90 -6.39 31.63
C LEU A 297 -53.61 -6.40 30.26
N THR A 298 -54.73 -7.13 30.17
CA THR A 298 -55.77 -7.14 29.11
C THR A 298 -56.99 -6.32 29.58
N PRO A 299 -57.95 -5.95 28.70
CA PRO A 299 -59.14 -6.80 28.39
C PRO A 299 -59.61 -6.71 26.91
N GLN A 300 -59.89 -7.81 26.19
CA GLN A 300 -61.17 -8.55 26.01
C GLN A 300 -62.35 -7.77 25.37
N GLN A 301 -62.69 -8.10 24.09
CA GLN A 301 -63.98 -8.68 23.59
C GLN A 301 -64.27 -8.34 22.10
N ASN A 302 -64.67 -9.36 21.33
CA ASN A 302 -65.26 -9.28 19.97
C ASN A 302 -66.80 -9.34 20.07
N PRO A 303 -67.55 -8.74 19.13
CA PRO A 303 -68.18 -9.55 18.05
C PRO A 303 -68.27 -8.84 16.65
N ASN A 304 -68.38 -9.63 15.58
CA ASN A 304 -68.57 -9.24 14.15
C ASN A 304 -70.08 -9.22 13.75
N PRO A 305 -70.54 -8.82 12.53
CA PRO A 305 -70.05 -7.94 11.42
C PRO A 305 -71.21 -7.02 10.86
N PRO A 306 -71.33 -6.63 9.55
CA PRO A 306 -70.41 -6.03 8.55
C PRO A 306 -70.92 -4.65 8.01
N GLN A 307 -70.05 -3.72 7.61
CA GLN A 307 -70.34 -2.84 6.43
C GLN A 307 -69.12 -2.06 5.90
N GLU A 308 -68.96 -2.19 4.58
CA GLU A 308 -68.33 -1.31 3.58
C GLU A 308 -66.96 -0.67 3.84
N GLN A 309 -65.98 -1.20 3.09
CA GLN A 309 -64.60 -0.76 3.00
C GLN A 309 -64.48 0.53 2.17
N SER A 310 -63.88 1.56 2.76
CA SER A 310 -63.08 2.57 2.05
C SER A 310 -61.64 2.52 2.61
N PRO A 311 -60.59 2.73 1.78
CA PRO A 311 -59.25 2.25 2.12
C PRO A 311 -58.48 3.25 2.99
N GLU A 312 -58.56 3.09 4.31
CA GLU A 312 -57.58 3.68 5.22
C GLU A 312 -56.30 2.85 5.24
N GLN A 313 -55.19 3.50 4.88
CA GLN A 313 -53.86 2.91 4.78
C GLN A 313 -53.31 2.54 6.17
N TYR A 314 -53.44 1.27 6.54
CA TYR A 314 -52.69 0.70 7.66
C TYR A 314 -51.20 0.59 7.32
N VAL A 315 -50.35 1.24 8.12
CA VAL A 315 -48.90 1.05 8.08
C VAL A 315 -48.58 -0.30 8.72
N SER A 316 -48.27 -1.31 7.88
CA SER A 316 -47.79 -2.61 8.35
C SER A 316 -46.30 -2.55 8.70
N PHE A 317 -45.93 -2.98 9.89
CA PHE A 317 -44.53 -3.14 10.27
C PHE A 317 -43.99 -4.47 9.73
N LEU A 318 -43.01 -4.38 8.83
CA LEU A 318 -42.39 -5.55 8.19
C LEU A 318 -41.44 -6.27 9.16
N THR A 319 -41.47 -7.60 9.16
CA THR A 319 -40.56 -8.43 9.96
C THR A 319 -39.18 -8.60 9.30
N PRO A 320 -38.12 -8.94 10.06
CA PRO A 320 -36.71 -8.85 9.63
C PRO A 320 -36.27 -9.69 8.41
N ARG A 321 -37.14 -10.53 7.83
CA ARG A 321 -36.81 -11.40 6.69
C ARG A 321 -37.16 -10.82 5.33
N GLN A 322 -37.81 -9.67 5.28
CA GLN A 322 -37.94 -8.90 4.05
C GLN A 322 -36.73 -7.96 3.95
N LEU A 323 -35.66 -8.42 3.30
CA LEU A 323 -34.58 -7.56 2.83
C LEU A 323 -35.14 -6.60 1.79
N ALA A 324 -35.85 -5.58 2.27
CA ALA A 324 -36.31 -4.46 1.50
C ALA A 324 -35.09 -3.80 0.86
N LYS A 325 -35.09 -3.71 -0.46
CA LYS A 325 -34.34 -2.68 -1.18
C LYS A 325 -34.91 -1.34 -0.73
N PHE A 326 -34.45 -0.84 0.41
CA PHE A 326 -34.68 0.54 0.76
C PHE A 326 -34.11 1.39 -0.38
N PRO A 327 -34.85 2.38 -0.90
CA PRO A 327 -34.27 3.32 -1.84
C PRO A 327 -33.03 3.91 -1.18
N LEU A 328 -31.90 3.84 -1.89
CA LEU A 328 -30.69 4.52 -1.47
C LEU A 328 -31.05 5.98 -1.22
N SER A 329 -30.62 6.54 -0.08
CA SER A 329 -30.94 7.93 0.20
C SER A 329 -30.49 8.79 -0.98
N PRO A 330 -31.23 9.85 -1.36
CA PRO A 330 -30.86 10.71 -2.48
C PRO A 330 -29.42 11.25 -2.40
N LEU A 331 -28.85 11.32 -1.20
CA LEU A 331 -27.45 11.69 -0.94
C LEU A 331 -26.46 10.53 -1.16
N MET A 332 -26.84 9.30 -0.85
CA MET A 332 -26.01 8.09 -1.04
C MET A 332 -26.15 7.49 -2.43
N ALA A 333 -27.28 7.70 -3.11
CA ALA A 333 -27.55 7.14 -4.43
C ALA A 333 -26.47 7.50 -5.46
N PRO A 334 -25.97 8.75 -5.58
CA PRO A 334 -24.90 9.11 -6.51
C PRO A 334 -23.55 8.47 -6.15
N ILE A 335 -23.25 8.35 -4.85
CA ILE A 335 -22.00 7.79 -4.34
C ILE A 335 -21.97 6.27 -4.56
N VAL A 336 -23.06 5.60 -4.24
CA VAL A 336 -23.18 4.14 -4.41
C VAL A 336 -23.28 3.80 -5.90
N THR A 337 -24.05 4.52 -6.71
CA THR A 337 -24.09 4.29 -8.17
C THR A 337 -22.74 4.56 -8.82
N SER A 338 -22.02 5.63 -8.47
CA SER A 338 -20.66 5.88 -9.01
C SER A 338 -19.64 4.82 -8.57
N TRP A 339 -19.67 4.37 -7.32
CA TRP A 339 -18.84 3.25 -6.84
C TRP A 339 -19.18 1.93 -7.54
N THR A 340 -20.46 1.65 -7.75
CA THR A 340 -20.93 0.42 -8.39
C THR A 340 -20.60 0.45 -9.88
N ALA A 341 -20.81 1.60 -10.54
CA ALA A 341 -20.44 1.84 -11.93
C ALA A 341 -18.91 1.71 -12.12
N ALA A 342 -18.09 2.25 -11.21
CA ALA A 342 -16.64 2.12 -11.27
C ALA A 342 -16.15 0.67 -11.11
N ARG A 343 -16.84 -0.16 -10.31
CA ARG A 343 -16.54 -1.60 -10.18
C ARG A 343 -17.04 -2.46 -11.34
N LEU A 344 -18.12 -2.03 -11.98
CA LEU A 344 -18.71 -2.70 -13.15
C LEU A 344 -18.03 -2.28 -14.46
N LYS A 345 -17.26 -1.18 -14.48
CA LYS A 345 -16.45 -0.81 -15.63
C LYS A 345 -15.52 -1.98 -15.98
N PRO A 346 -15.57 -2.51 -17.21
CA PRO A 346 -14.64 -3.54 -17.64
C PRO A 346 -13.22 -3.00 -17.48
N LYS A 347 -12.33 -3.83 -16.95
CA LYS A 347 -10.91 -3.50 -16.90
C LYS A 347 -10.46 -3.18 -18.31
N LEU A 348 -9.66 -2.12 -18.47
CA LEU A 348 -9.09 -1.76 -19.77
C LEU A 348 -8.50 -3.01 -20.42
N PRO A 349 -8.76 -3.25 -21.72
CA PRO A 349 -8.24 -4.40 -22.41
C PRO A 349 -6.71 -4.41 -22.32
N ALA A 350 -6.13 -5.61 -22.28
CA ALA A 350 -4.67 -5.73 -22.35
C ALA A 350 -4.17 -4.98 -23.60
N PRO A 351 -3.08 -4.21 -23.52
CA PRO A 351 -2.57 -3.47 -24.66
C PRO A 351 -2.28 -4.45 -25.80
N LEU A 352 -2.87 -4.20 -26.98
CA LEU A 352 -2.72 -5.03 -28.17
C LEU A 352 -1.24 -5.24 -28.56
N ASN A 353 -0.41 -4.21 -28.35
CA ASN A 353 1.03 -4.24 -28.60
C ASN A 353 1.80 -3.81 -27.34
N PRO A 354 2.11 -4.73 -26.41
CA PRO A 354 2.78 -4.37 -25.16
C PRO A 354 4.26 -4.00 -25.41
N THR A 355 4.72 -2.92 -24.77
CA THR A 355 6.13 -2.50 -24.81
C THR A 355 7.05 -3.58 -24.22
N PRO A 356 8.37 -3.58 -24.53
CA PRO A 356 9.31 -4.53 -23.94
C PRO A 356 9.29 -4.53 -22.40
N PHE A 357 9.09 -3.36 -21.78
CA PHE A 357 8.93 -3.23 -20.33
C PHE A 357 7.63 -3.87 -19.84
N GLN A 358 6.50 -3.61 -20.51
CA GLN A 358 5.23 -4.25 -20.17
C GLN A 358 5.29 -5.78 -20.31
N LYS A 359 5.96 -6.30 -21.35
CA LYS A 359 6.22 -7.73 -21.51
C LYS A 359 7.04 -8.29 -20.33
N ARG A 360 8.06 -7.58 -19.85
CA ARG A 360 8.81 -7.97 -18.64
C ARG A 360 7.94 -7.93 -17.38
N LEU A 361 7.11 -6.90 -17.22
CA LEU A 361 6.24 -6.76 -16.05
C LEU A 361 5.17 -7.87 -16.00
N MET A 362 4.61 -8.26 -17.15
CA MET A 362 3.65 -9.36 -17.27
C MET A 362 4.26 -10.75 -17.02
N ARG A 363 5.59 -10.88 -17.12
CA ARG A 363 6.35 -12.10 -16.82
C ARG A 363 6.88 -12.14 -15.39
N ASN A 364 6.89 -11.01 -14.69
CA ASN A 364 7.43 -10.92 -13.34
C ASN A 364 6.41 -11.47 -12.31
N PRO A 365 6.68 -12.61 -11.65
CA PRO A 365 5.74 -13.22 -10.72
C PRO A 365 5.38 -12.31 -9.53
N TYR A 366 6.34 -11.51 -9.05
CA TYR A 366 6.18 -10.56 -7.94
C TYR A 366 5.27 -9.39 -8.32
N ALA A 367 5.50 -8.80 -9.49
CA ALA A 367 4.64 -7.71 -9.99
C ALA A 367 3.19 -8.18 -10.15
N ILE A 368 3.00 -9.40 -10.66
CA ILE A 368 1.66 -10.00 -10.78
C ILE A 368 1.05 -10.27 -9.40
N ALA A 369 1.83 -10.70 -8.40
CA ALA A 369 1.36 -10.90 -7.04
C ALA A 369 0.87 -9.60 -6.40
N LEU A 370 1.65 -8.52 -6.53
CA LEU A 370 1.32 -7.18 -6.04
C LEU A 370 0.12 -6.57 -6.77
N SER A 371 -0.06 -6.89 -8.05
CA SER A 371 -1.20 -6.40 -8.85
C SER A 371 -2.56 -6.97 -8.43
N LYS A 372 -2.60 -8.03 -7.61
CA LYS A 372 -3.86 -8.66 -7.23
C LYS A 372 -4.62 -7.81 -6.19
N PRO A 373 -5.96 -7.91 -6.13
CA PRO A 373 -6.76 -7.14 -5.17
C PRO A 373 -6.33 -7.39 -3.72
N VAL A 374 -6.22 -6.32 -2.94
CA VAL A 374 -5.95 -6.37 -1.50
C VAL A 374 -7.16 -6.94 -0.75
N ARG A 375 -6.89 -7.78 0.24
CA ARG A 375 -7.86 -8.45 1.11
C ARG A 375 -7.33 -8.41 2.56
N SER A 376 -8.24 -8.41 3.52
CA SER A 376 -7.89 -8.48 4.95
C SER A 376 -7.80 -9.94 5.38
N CYS A 377 -6.74 -10.28 6.12
CA CYS A 377 -6.61 -11.54 6.81
C CYS A 377 -7.68 -11.65 7.92
N ALA A 378 -8.43 -12.74 7.95
CA ALA A 378 -9.50 -12.96 8.92
C ALA A 378 -8.97 -13.18 10.34
N LEU A 379 -7.72 -13.64 10.48
CA LEU A 379 -7.06 -13.88 11.77
C LEU A 379 -6.32 -12.64 12.27
N THR A 380 -5.37 -12.13 11.48
CA THR A 380 -4.44 -11.06 11.91
C THR A 380 -4.93 -9.65 11.54
N ARG A 381 -5.99 -9.53 10.74
CA ARG A 381 -6.48 -8.26 10.16
C ARG A 381 -5.51 -7.52 9.24
N THR A 382 -4.34 -8.09 8.94
CA THR A 382 -3.37 -7.56 7.97
C THR A 382 -3.98 -7.44 6.58
N TRP A 383 -3.68 -6.36 5.87
CA TRP A 383 -4.16 -6.10 4.52
C TRP A 383 -3.07 -6.37 3.49
N LEU A 384 -3.23 -7.43 2.71
CA LEU A 384 -2.26 -7.83 1.67
C LEU A 384 -2.96 -8.18 0.36
N PRO A 385 -2.27 -8.07 -0.80
CA PRO A 385 -2.77 -8.62 -2.05
C PRO A 385 -3.15 -10.10 -1.87
N ARG A 386 -4.22 -10.55 -2.51
CA ARG A 386 -4.74 -11.93 -2.30
C ARG A 386 -3.72 -13.03 -2.62
N SER A 387 -2.64 -12.74 -3.35
CA SER A 387 -1.57 -13.71 -3.65
C SER A 387 -0.78 -14.12 -2.40
N PHE A 388 -0.75 -13.28 -1.37
CA PHE A 388 -0.09 -13.53 -0.09
C PHE A 388 -1.02 -14.20 0.93
N LEU A 389 -2.25 -14.50 0.54
CA LEU A 389 -3.29 -15.05 1.41
C LEU A 389 -3.80 -16.38 0.88
N GLN A 390 -4.15 -17.27 1.79
CA GLN A 390 -4.81 -18.53 1.52
C GLN A 390 -6.33 -18.36 1.73
N PRO A 391 -7.17 -18.54 0.68
CA PRO A 391 -8.62 -18.50 0.83
C PRO A 391 -9.18 -19.81 1.37
N PHE A 392 -10.21 -19.71 2.21
CA PHE A 392 -11.02 -20.80 2.71
C PHE A 392 -12.48 -20.56 2.35
N GLU A 393 -13.13 -21.59 1.81
CA GLU A 393 -14.56 -21.61 1.48
C GLU A 393 -15.26 -22.65 2.35
N LEU A 394 -16.52 -22.39 2.70
CA LEU A 394 -17.37 -23.41 3.32
C LEU A 394 -17.86 -24.38 2.25
N VAL A 395 -17.64 -25.66 2.50
CA VAL A 395 -18.06 -26.76 1.63
C VAL A 395 -18.93 -27.71 2.46
N PRO A 396 -20.12 -28.09 1.96
CA PRO A 396 -20.94 -29.09 2.62
C PRO A 396 -20.30 -30.47 2.49
N ARG A 397 -20.37 -31.26 3.56
CA ARG A 397 -20.02 -32.67 3.48
C ARG A 397 -21.17 -33.44 2.80
N PRO A 398 -20.89 -34.36 1.86
CA PRO A 398 -21.96 -35.10 1.16
C PRO A 398 -22.82 -35.98 2.07
N ASP A 399 -22.28 -36.40 3.20
CA ASP A 399 -22.82 -37.37 4.16
C ASP A 399 -23.40 -36.75 5.44
N THR A 400 -23.21 -35.43 5.66
CA THR A 400 -23.64 -34.76 6.90
C THR A 400 -24.10 -33.33 6.66
N ASP A 401 -24.93 -32.78 7.56
CA ASP A 401 -25.34 -31.36 7.56
C ASP A 401 -24.24 -30.41 8.11
N GLU A 402 -22.98 -30.86 8.10
CA GLU A 402 -21.83 -30.07 8.57
C GLU A 402 -21.16 -29.32 7.42
N LEU A 403 -20.71 -28.10 7.70
CA LEU A 403 -19.99 -27.26 6.74
C LEU A 403 -18.52 -27.13 7.14
N TRP A 404 -17.62 -27.46 6.23
CA TRP A 404 -16.18 -27.47 6.48
C TRP A 404 -15.49 -26.31 5.76
N TYR A 405 -14.63 -25.58 6.47
CA TYR A 405 -13.74 -24.62 5.84
C TYR A 405 -12.62 -25.35 5.10
N LEU A 406 -12.55 -25.23 3.78
CA LEU A 406 -11.55 -25.90 2.94
C LEU A 406 -10.87 -24.93 1.95
N PRO A 407 -9.57 -25.15 1.64
CA PRO A 407 -8.79 -24.35 0.69
C PRO A 407 -9.11 -24.75 -0.76
N ARG A 408 -10.30 -24.40 -1.25
CA ARG A 408 -10.82 -24.84 -2.56
C ARG A 408 -10.00 -24.37 -3.77
N ASP A 409 -9.19 -23.34 -3.63
CA ASP A 409 -8.27 -22.93 -4.69
C ASP A 409 -7.11 -23.92 -4.90
N LEU A 410 -6.86 -24.82 -3.94
CA LEU A 410 -5.87 -25.88 -4.03
C LEU A 410 -6.45 -27.21 -4.52
N THR A 411 -7.77 -27.40 -4.50
CA THR A 411 -8.40 -28.61 -5.03
C THR A 411 -8.37 -28.61 -6.56
N THR A 412 -8.00 -29.74 -7.15
CA THR A 412 -8.03 -29.94 -8.61
C THR A 412 -9.43 -29.65 -9.14
N ARG A 413 -9.52 -28.82 -10.18
CA ARG A 413 -10.77 -28.69 -10.91
C ARG A 413 -10.97 -29.98 -11.68
N VAL A 414 -12.11 -30.64 -11.48
CA VAL A 414 -12.55 -31.73 -12.35
C VAL A 414 -12.50 -31.22 -13.80
N PRO A 415 -11.86 -31.95 -14.73
CA PRO A 415 -11.84 -31.63 -16.16
C PRO A 415 -13.24 -31.34 -16.69
N ARG A 416 -13.33 -30.49 -17.71
CA ARG A 416 -14.63 -30.06 -18.25
C ARG A 416 -15.44 -31.21 -18.83
N ASP A 417 -14.75 -32.27 -19.25
CA ASP A 417 -15.27 -33.36 -20.05
C ASP A 417 -15.76 -34.54 -19.18
N GLU A 418 -15.41 -34.57 -17.89
CA GLU A 418 -15.93 -35.52 -16.89
C GLU A 418 -17.10 -34.93 -16.08
N ARG A 419 -17.63 -33.78 -16.51
CA ARG A 419 -18.83 -33.20 -15.90
C ARG A 419 -20.06 -33.85 -16.50
N ASP A 420 -20.69 -34.72 -15.74
CA ASP A 420 -22.04 -35.22 -16.05
C ASP A 420 -23.01 -34.03 -16.18
N GLU A 421 -23.56 -33.80 -17.38
CA GLU A 421 -24.48 -32.69 -17.66
C GLU A 421 -25.86 -32.88 -16.99
N THR A 422 -26.12 -34.08 -16.47
CA THR A 422 -27.38 -34.48 -15.83
C THR A 422 -27.42 -34.21 -14.33
N GLU A 423 -26.29 -33.96 -13.66
CA GLU A 423 -26.30 -33.52 -12.26
C GLU A 423 -26.65 -32.03 -12.16
N THR A 424 -27.95 -31.75 -12.22
CA THR A 424 -28.58 -30.54 -11.69
C THR A 424 -28.52 -30.49 -10.16
N ASN A 425 -27.39 -30.85 -9.56
CA ASN A 425 -27.14 -30.66 -8.14
C ASN A 425 -27.13 -29.15 -7.87
N LYS A 426 -28.23 -28.68 -7.27
CA LYS A 426 -28.48 -27.32 -6.76
C LYS A 426 -27.17 -26.59 -6.55
N ARG A 427 -26.80 -25.68 -7.46
CA ARG A 427 -25.60 -24.85 -7.36
C ARG A 427 -25.66 -24.05 -6.06
N SER A 428 -25.18 -24.64 -4.97
CA SER A 428 -24.99 -23.96 -3.70
C SER A 428 -23.99 -22.86 -4.00
N ARG A 429 -24.46 -21.61 -3.93
CA ARG A 429 -23.66 -20.44 -4.29
C ARG A 429 -22.32 -20.56 -3.56
N PRO A 430 -21.16 -20.43 -4.24
CA PRO A 430 -19.89 -20.53 -3.56
C PRO A 430 -19.88 -19.53 -2.39
N GLY A 431 -19.71 -20.06 -1.18
CA GLY A 431 -19.71 -19.28 0.04
C GLY A 431 -18.67 -18.16 -0.03
N ARG A 432 -18.84 -17.13 0.81
CA ARG A 432 -17.86 -16.05 0.91
C ARG A 432 -16.49 -16.65 1.26
N ARG A 433 -15.44 -16.22 0.54
CA ARG A 433 -14.05 -16.59 0.85
C ARG A 433 -13.56 -15.85 2.08
N ASN A 434 -13.06 -16.59 3.04
CA ASN A 434 -12.31 -16.05 4.16
C ASN A 434 -10.82 -16.16 3.81
N TYR A 435 -10.08 -15.07 3.86
CA TYR A 435 -8.66 -15.05 3.53
C TYR A 435 -7.85 -15.09 4.80
N VAL A 436 -6.86 -15.97 4.88
CA VAL A 436 -5.90 -16.07 5.98
C VAL A 436 -4.50 -15.84 5.41
N LEU A 437 -3.55 -15.33 6.19
CA LEU A 437 -2.16 -15.23 5.72
C LEU A 437 -1.66 -16.61 5.29
N ALA A 438 -1.01 -16.70 4.13
CA ALA A 438 -0.45 -17.97 3.65
C ALA A 438 0.86 -18.27 4.41
N ASN A 439 0.74 -18.74 5.64
CA ASN A 439 1.85 -19.10 6.53
C ASN A 439 1.44 -20.33 7.37
N GLN A 440 2.33 -21.33 7.44
CA GLN A 440 2.04 -22.59 8.11
C GLN A 440 1.93 -22.44 9.63
N GLU A 441 2.86 -21.75 10.28
CA GLU A 441 2.88 -21.53 11.74
C GLU A 441 1.61 -20.83 12.22
N LEU A 442 1.09 -19.87 11.44
CA LEU A 442 -0.16 -19.22 11.74
C LEU A 442 -1.34 -20.21 11.71
N LEU A 443 -1.38 -21.12 10.74
CA LEU A 443 -2.44 -22.13 10.65
C LEU A 443 -2.31 -23.17 11.78
N GLU A 444 -1.09 -23.57 12.12
CA GLU A 444 -0.82 -24.45 13.25
C GLU A 444 -1.30 -23.80 14.56
N ALA A 445 -0.98 -22.52 14.76
CA ALA A 445 -1.39 -21.75 15.92
C ALA A 445 -2.91 -21.64 16.08
N VAL A 446 -3.70 -21.78 15.01
CA VAL A 446 -5.17 -21.82 15.12
C VAL A 446 -5.67 -23.07 15.86
N ASN A 447 -4.89 -24.14 15.84
CA ASN A 447 -5.22 -25.44 16.45
C ASN A 447 -4.44 -25.69 17.76
N SER A 448 -3.27 -25.09 17.93
CA SER A 448 -2.43 -25.27 19.12
C SER A 448 -3.03 -24.65 20.39
N LYS A 449 -3.08 -25.42 21.48
CA LYS A 449 -3.52 -24.96 22.81
C LYS A 449 -2.44 -24.03 23.38
N ARG A 450 -2.79 -22.79 23.73
CA ARG A 450 -1.91 -21.71 24.28
C ARG A 450 -1.28 -20.74 23.27
N SER A 451 -1.63 -20.81 21.99
CA SER A 451 -1.16 -19.85 20.97
C SER A 451 -1.84 -18.47 21.04
N GLY A 452 -2.90 -18.31 21.83
CA GLY A 452 -3.79 -17.13 21.80
C GLY A 452 -4.71 -17.06 20.56
N MET A 453 -4.51 -17.93 19.57
CA MET A 453 -5.29 -18.02 18.34
C MET A 453 -6.15 -19.27 18.24
N THR A 454 -6.13 -20.13 19.26
CA THR A 454 -6.92 -21.37 19.31
C THR A 454 -8.40 -21.10 19.03
N GLY A 455 -8.97 -21.77 18.02
CA GLY A 455 -10.40 -21.64 17.68
C GLY A 455 -10.81 -20.31 17.04
N SER A 456 -9.85 -19.44 16.70
CA SER A 456 -10.13 -18.13 16.08
C SER A 456 -10.86 -18.22 14.72
N TRP A 457 -10.76 -19.35 14.03
CA TRP A 457 -11.53 -19.67 12.81
C TRP A 457 -13.05 -19.56 12.99
N ALA A 458 -13.57 -19.75 14.21
CA ALA A 458 -15.00 -19.62 14.50
C ALA A 458 -15.51 -18.17 14.30
N ARG A 459 -14.61 -17.18 14.25
CA ARG A 459 -14.93 -15.76 14.00
C ARG A 459 -15.01 -15.41 12.51
N PHE A 460 -14.81 -16.38 11.61
CA PHE A 460 -14.93 -16.17 10.17
C PHE A 460 -16.35 -15.74 9.80
N SER A 461 -16.48 -14.61 9.10
CA SER A 461 -17.78 -14.02 8.81
C SER A 461 -18.41 -14.65 7.57
N ASN A 462 -19.54 -15.32 7.74
CA ASN A 462 -20.34 -15.88 6.65
C ASN A 462 -21.83 -15.52 6.79
N PRO A 463 -22.23 -14.31 6.34
CA PRO A 463 -23.63 -13.85 6.44
C PRO A 463 -24.64 -14.68 5.66
N ALA A 464 -24.18 -15.50 4.70
CA ALA A 464 -25.02 -16.38 3.89
C ALA A 464 -25.40 -17.67 4.62
N VAL A 465 -24.74 -17.98 5.73
CA VAL A 465 -25.02 -19.15 6.55
C VAL A 465 -25.93 -18.68 7.70
N GLY A 466 -27.19 -19.11 7.68
CA GLY A 466 -28.15 -18.80 8.74
C GLY A 466 -27.78 -19.49 10.07
N PRO A 467 -28.50 -19.21 11.17
CA PRO A 467 -28.34 -19.95 12.41
C PRO A 467 -28.80 -21.40 12.18
N GLY A 468 -27.89 -22.39 12.32
CA GLY A 468 -28.22 -23.80 12.11
C GLY A 468 -27.03 -24.74 11.90
N PRO A 469 -26.27 -24.61 10.80
CA PRO A 469 -25.28 -25.62 10.43
C PRO A 469 -24.04 -25.57 11.31
N LYS A 470 -23.52 -26.77 11.66
CA LYS A 470 -22.29 -26.92 12.43
C LYS A 470 -21.09 -26.64 11.54
N LEU A 471 -20.35 -25.58 11.86
CA LEU A 471 -19.11 -25.22 11.17
C LEU A 471 -17.93 -26.03 11.72
N ARG A 472 -17.10 -26.56 10.83
CA ARG A 472 -15.91 -27.37 11.17
C ARG A 472 -14.63 -26.80 10.57
N TRP A 473 -13.56 -26.98 11.34
CA TRP A 473 -12.18 -26.71 10.97
C TRP A 473 -11.35 -27.95 11.30
N ARG A 474 -10.41 -28.31 10.43
CA ARG A 474 -9.57 -29.48 10.59
C ARG A 474 -8.52 -29.27 11.69
N ALA A 475 -8.25 -30.30 12.47
CA ALA A 475 -7.18 -30.28 13.46
C ALA A 475 -5.78 -30.23 12.79
N ASP A 476 -5.65 -30.82 11.59
CA ASP A 476 -4.44 -30.90 10.77
C ASP A 476 -4.46 -29.89 9.60
N MET A 477 -5.11 -28.73 9.76
CA MET A 477 -5.35 -27.82 8.62
C MET A 477 -4.07 -27.29 7.98
N ASP A 478 -3.04 -27.03 8.79
CA ASP A 478 -1.73 -26.58 8.36
C ASP A 478 -1.01 -27.63 7.51
N GLU A 479 -0.93 -28.89 7.98
CA GLU A 479 -0.37 -30.02 7.23
C GLU A 479 -1.18 -30.32 5.97
N PHE A 480 -2.52 -30.25 6.07
CA PHE A 480 -3.40 -30.46 4.93
C PHE A 480 -3.19 -29.42 3.83
N VAL A 481 -3.13 -28.13 4.19
CA VAL A 481 -2.83 -27.05 3.24
C VAL A 481 -1.43 -27.22 2.64
N CYS A 482 -0.43 -27.57 3.47
CA CYS A 482 0.94 -27.85 3.02
C CYS A 482 0.97 -28.94 1.94
N LYS A 483 0.37 -30.10 2.23
CA LYS A 483 0.27 -31.24 1.30
C LYS A 483 -0.41 -30.85 -0.01
N MET A 484 -1.51 -30.09 0.07
CA MET A 484 -2.24 -29.63 -1.11
C MET A 484 -1.43 -28.62 -1.94
N MET A 485 -0.69 -27.71 -1.31
CA MET A 485 0.19 -26.78 -2.04
C MET A 485 1.36 -27.49 -2.71
N ARG A 486 1.98 -28.48 -2.04
CA ARG A 486 3.05 -29.32 -2.62
C ARG A 486 2.57 -30.04 -3.89
N LYS A 487 1.44 -30.74 -3.79
CA LYS A 487 0.80 -31.41 -4.93
C LYS A 487 0.49 -30.42 -6.05
N LYS A 488 0.00 -29.22 -5.72
CA LYS A 488 -0.31 -28.19 -6.71
C LYS A 488 0.95 -27.71 -7.46
N VAL A 489 2.07 -27.50 -6.76
CA VAL A 489 3.34 -27.15 -7.40
C VAL A 489 3.83 -28.28 -8.31
N GLU A 490 3.77 -29.52 -7.85
CA GLU A 490 4.12 -30.70 -8.63
C GLU A 490 3.28 -30.79 -9.92
N GLU A 491 1.95 -30.66 -9.82
CA GLU A 491 1.03 -30.64 -10.96
C GLU A 491 1.36 -29.54 -11.98
N GLU A 492 1.69 -28.33 -11.52
CA GLU A 492 2.06 -27.23 -12.41
C GLU A 492 3.39 -27.48 -13.12
N ILE A 493 4.38 -28.09 -12.44
CA ILE A 493 5.65 -28.50 -13.05
C ILE A 493 5.40 -29.60 -14.09
N VAL A 494 4.65 -30.64 -13.73
CA VAL A 494 4.31 -31.76 -14.62
C VAL A 494 3.54 -31.25 -15.84
N ALA A 495 2.55 -30.36 -15.65
CA ALA A 495 1.81 -29.76 -16.75
C ALA A 495 2.74 -28.94 -17.67
N LEU A 496 3.62 -28.13 -17.12
CA LEU A 496 4.57 -27.34 -17.92
C LEU A 496 5.50 -28.25 -18.74
N MET A 497 5.95 -29.36 -18.17
CA MET A 497 6.82 -30.34 -18.84
C MET A 497 6.09 -31.11 -19.95
N LYS A 498 4.82 -31.48 -19.76
CA LYS A 498 4.02 -32.19 -20.76
C LYS A 498 3.63 -31.30 -21.94
N TRP A 499 3.19 -30.07 -21.67
CA TRP A 499 2.59 -29.19 -22.68
C TRP A 499 3.57 -28.22 -23.34
N ASN A 500 4.70 -27.87 -22.69
CA ASN A 500 5.66 -26.90 -23.20
C ASN A 500 7.11 -27.41 -23.06
N GLN A 501 7.43 -28.42 -23.87
CA GLN A 501 8.75 -29.05 -23.91
C GLN A 501 9.85 -27.99 -24.15
N GLY A 502 10.82 -27.92 -23.24
CA GLY A 502 11.98 -27.02 -23.34
C GLY A 502 11.89 -25.70 -22.57
N GLN A 503 10.81 -25.43 -21.82
CA GLN A 503 10.74 -24.29 -20.89
C GLN A 503 11.48 -24.53 -19.57
N ILE A 504 11.61 -25.80 -19.21
CA ILE A 504 12.47 -26.29 -18.14
C ILE A 504 13.64 -27.02 -18.80
N SER A 505 14.86 -26.75 -18.36
CA SER A 505 16.06 -27.39 -18.88
C SER A 505 17.00 -27.81 -17.77
N HIS A 506 17.59 -29.00 -17.89
CA HIS A 506 18.60 -29.45 -16.94
C HIS A 506 19.92 -28.69 -17.12
N ALA A 507 20.71 -28.68 -16.04
CA ALA A 507 22.11 -28.28 -16.04
C ALA A 507 22.92 -29.30 -15.20
N LYS A 508 23.84 -30.01 -15.85
CA LYS A 508 24.63 -31.08 -15.20
C LYS A 508 25.69 -30.53 -14.23
N THR A 509 26.18 -29.32 -14.48
CA THR A 509 27.21 -28.65 -13.70
C THR A 509 26.85 -27.19 -13.48
N TRP A 510 27.46 -26.57 -12.47
CA TRP A 510 27.30 -25.13 -12.22
C TRP A 510 27.71 -24.28 -13.43
N ASP A 511 28.78 -24.65 -14.12
CA ASP A 511 29.21 -23.96 -15.36
C ASP A 511 28.15 -24.02 -16.47
N ALA A 512 27.39 -25.13 -16.53
CA ALA A 512 26.29 -25.27 -17.47
C ALA A 512 25.11 -24.34 -17.09
N VAL A 513 24.88 -24.06 -15.80
CA VAL A 513 23.87 -23.10 -15.34
C VAL A 513 24.24 -21.69 -15.81
N VAL A 514 25.47 -21.25 -15.59
CA VAL A 514 25.92 -19.89 -15.95
C VAL A 514 25.78 -19.62 -17.46
N LYS A 515 25.96 -20.64 -18.30
CA LYS A 515 25.84 -20.52 -19.77
C LYS A 515 24.39 -20.45 -20.29
N LYS A 516 23.36 -20.69 -19.45
CA LYS A 516 21.95 -20.74 -19.88
C LYS A 516 21.31 -19.35 -19.97
N LYS A 517 20.93 -18.93 -21.17
CA LYS A 517 20.24 -17.65 -21.39
C LYS A 517 18.79 -17.68 -20.88
N GLN A 518 18.27 -16.50 -20.52
CA GLN A 518 16.86 -16.27 -20.14
C GLN A 518 16.40 -17.07 -18.90
N MET A 519 17.22 -17.12 -17.84
CA MET A 519 16.82 -17.74 -16.57
C MET A 519 15.75 -16.90 -15.85
N GLY A 520 14.70 -17.57 -15.39
CA GLY A 520 13.62 -16.99 -14.58
C GLY A 520 13.61 -17.46 -13.13
N ALA A 521 14.05 -18.70 -12.88
CA ALA A 521 14.32 -19.26 -11.55
C ALA A 521 15.27 -20.47 -11.69
N LEU A 522 16.03 -20.77 -10.62
CA LEU A 522 16.84 -21.98 -10.51
C LEU A 522 16.23 -22.92 -9.47
N LEU A 523 16.19 -24.21 -9.76
CA LEU A 523 15.68 -25.25 -8.87
C LEU A 523 16.83 -26.16 -8.47
N TRP A 524 16.94 -26.47 -7.18
CA TRP A 524 17.89 -27.43 -6.63
C TRP A 524 17.15 -28.68 -6.17
N LEU A 525 17.58 -29.84 -6.63
CA LEU A 525 16.92 -31.14 -6.40
C LEU A 525 17.70 -32.05 -5.44
N GLY A 526 18.76 -31.55 -4.82
CA GLY A 526 19.65 -32.36 -3.99
C GLY A 526 20.89 -32.87 -4.75
N PRO A 527 21.94 -33.29 -4.02
CA PRO A 527 23.16 -33.81 -4.60
C PRO A 527 22.86 -35.05 -5.45
N TYR A 528 23.55 -35.16 -6.59
CA TYR A 528 23.42 -36.30 -7.49
C TYR A 528 24.25 -37.49 -6.98
N THR A 529 23.61 -38.51 -6.41
CA THR A 529 24.27 -39.79 -6.11
C THR A 529 24.24 -40.69 -7.35
N LYS A 530 25.42 -41.01 -7.89
CA LYS A 530 25.61 -41.92 -9.03
C LYS A 530 25.14 -43.38 -8.82
N GLU A 531 24.46 -43.69 -7.72
CA GLU A 531 24.13 -45.07 -7.31
C GLU A 531 22.82 -45.62 -7.87
N THR A 532 22.09 -44.88 -8.73
CA THR A 532 20.80 -45.36 -9.26
C THR A 532 20.87 -46.12 -10.58
N ASP A 533 22.06 -46.37 -11.15
CA ASP A 533 22.25 -47.20 -12.34
C ASP A 533 23.26 -48.36 -12.05
N ALA A 534 22.69 -49.52 -11.66
CA ALA A 534 23.24 -50.90 -11.68
C ALA A 534 24.22 -51.39 -10.57
N PRO A 535 24.14 -52.70 -10.18
CA PRO A 535 24.96 -53.32 -9.12
C PRO A 535 26.25 -53.95 -9.68
N GLY A 536 27.40 -53.68 -9.06
CA GLY A 536 28.69 -54.31 -9.39
C GLY A 536 29.89 -53.67 -8.67
N PRO A 537 30.98 -54.40 -8.38
CA PRO A 537 31.79 -54.21 -7.18
C PRO A 537 32.76 -53.02 -7.24
N ARG A 538 32.95 -52.41 -6.07
CA ARG A 538 33.88 -51.30 -5.79
C ARG A 538 35.31 -51.65 -6.17
N VAL A 539 35.92 -50.78 -6.96
CA VAL A 539 37.38 -50.60 -7.01
C VAL A 539 37.65 -49.13 -6.70
N ASP A 540 38.27 -48.89 -5.54
CA ASP A 540 38.72 -47.58 -5.08
C ASP A 540 39.88 -47.10 -5.94
N LEU A 541 39.66 -46.03 -6.71
CA LEU A 541 40.71 -45.18 -7.28
C LEU A 541 40.37 -43.72 -6.99
N PRO A 542 41.30 -42.91 -6.45
CA PRO A 542 41.04 -41.52 -6.13
C PRO A 542 40.94 -40.70 -7.41
N GLN A 543 39.72 -40.36 -7.83
CA GLN A 543 39.47 -39.45 -8.95
C GLN A 543 39.51 -37.99 -8.50
N ALA A 544 40.22 -37.19 -9.29
CA ALA A 544 40.43 -35.75 -9.14
C ALA A 544 39.11 -34.95 -8.96
N PRO A 545 39.14 -33.80 -8.25
CA PRO A 545 37.96 -33.06 -7.86
C PRO A 545 37.24 -32.53 -9.10
N SER A 546 36.07 -33.08 -9.38
CA SER A 546 35.15 -32.51 -10.36
C SER A 546 34.62 -31.19 -9.79
N THR A 547 34.74 -30.12 -10.55
CA THR A 547 34.33 -28.74 -10.25
C THR A 547 33.14 -28.63 -9.28
N SER A 548 33.44 -28.18 -8.06
CA SER A 548 32.56 -28.16 -6.89
C SER A 548 31.27 -27.35 -7.10
N SER A 549 30.12 -27.96 -6.82
CA SER A 549 28.86 -27.23 -6.63
C SER A 549 29.04 -26.14 -5.56
N PRO A 550 28.53 -24.91 -5.76
CA PRO A 550 28.70 -23.81 -4.79
C PRO A 550 27.87 -23.97 -3.52
N ILE A 551 27.03 -25.02 -3.44
CA ILE A 551 26.21 -25.35 -2.29
C ILE A 551 26.94 -26.46 -1.53
N THR A 552 27.61 -26.08 -0.44
CA THR A 552 28.39 -27.00 0.40
C THR A 552 27.60 -27.56 1.59
N ASP A 553 26.40 -27.04 1.84
CA ASP A 553 25.50 -27.51 2.90
C ASP A 553 24.69 -28.72 2.42
N GLU A 554 24.72 -29.81 3.20
CA GLU A 554 23.93 -31.03 2.97
C GLU A 554 22.42 -30.75 2.96
N LYS A 555 21.96 -29.72 3.68
CA LYS A 555 20.54 -29.31 3.72
C LYS A 555 20.13 -28.46 2.51
N GLY A 556 21.10 -28.08 1.67
CA GLY A 556 20.87 -27.29 0.46
C GLY A 556 20.72 -25.78 0.72
N PRO A 557 20.27 -25.01 -0.29
CA PRO A 557 20.16 -23.57 -0.16
C PRO A 557 19.01 -23.16 0.77
N GLY A 558 19.21 -22.08 1.52
CA GLY A 558 18.21 -21.53 2.44
C GLY A 558 16.93 -21.04 1.76
N PRO A 559 15.86 -20.77 2.53
CA PRO A 559 14.52 -20.55 2.01
C PRO A 559 14.38 -19.33 1.12
N PHE A 560 15.28 -18.34 1.15
CA PHE A 560 15.25 -17.16 0.28
C PHE A 560 16.55 -16.98 -0.52
N ALA A 561 17.24 -18.08 -0.80
CA ALA A 561 18.50 -18.04 -1.54
C ALA A 561 18.33 -17.39 -2.92
N THR A 562 19.33 -16.58 -3.31
CA THR A 562 19.39 -15.94 -4.62
C THR A 562 20.76 -16.09 -5.25
N ILE A 563 20.81 -16.18 -6.57
CA ILE A 563 22.05 -16.25 -7.34
C ILE A 563 22.25 -14.98 -8.17
N SER A 564 23.51 -14.57 -8.36
CA SER A 564 23.89 -13.49 -9.28
C SER A 564 24.20 -14.08 -10.66
N TYR A 565 23.57 -13.56 -11.73
CA TYR A 565 23.68 -14.10 -13.09
C TYR A 565 24.40 -13.11 -14.06
N PRO A 566 25.62 -13.42 -14.58
CA PRO A 566 26.48 -12.48 -15.35
C PRO A 566 26.19 -12.38 -16.89
N PRO A 567 26.72 -11.37 -17.62
CA PRO A 567 28.00 -10.67 -17.33
C PRO A 567 27.95 -9.20 -16.88
N HIS A 568 26.80 -8.49 -16.89
CA HIS A 568 26.84 -7.02 -16.75
C HIS A 568 25.88 -6.33 -15.75
N TRP A 569 25.11 -7.00 -14.88
CA TRP A 569 24.38 -6.31 -13.79
C TRP A 569 23.99 -7.17 -12.58
N GLU A 570 23.82 -6.46 -11.44
CA GLU A 570 23.34 -6.77 -10.08
C GLU A 570 21.97 -7.47 -9.97
N LYS A 571 21.66 -8.46 -10.82
CA LYS A 571 20.34 -9.14 -10.79
C LYS A 571 20.39 -10.43 -9.98
N LYS A 572 19.71 -10.40 -8.83
CA LYS A 572 19.43 -11.58 -7.98
C LYS A 572 18.28 -12.40 -8.55
N LEU A 573 18.53 -13.68 -8.84
CA LEU A 573 17.54 -14.65 -9.32
C LEU A 573 17.17 -15.62 -8.17
N PRO A 574 15.89 -15.98 -7.97
CA PRO A 574 15.52 -16.95 -6.92
C PRO A 574 16.09 -18.34 -7.20
N LEU A 575 16.65 -18.94 -6.15
CA LEU A 575 17.08 -20.33 -6.07
C LEU A 575 16.16 -21.09 -5.12
N HIS A 576 15.34 -21.99 -5.66
CA HIS A 576 14.36 -22.77 -4.91
C HIS A 576 14.91 -24.15 -4.55
N ASN A 577 14.93 -24.48 -3.25
CA ASN A 577 15.24 -25.80 -2.74
C ASN A 577 14.02 -26.73 -2.88
N LEU A 578 13.95 -27.54 -3.94
CA LEU A 578 12.78 -28.41 -4.16
C LEU A 578 12.66 -29.54 -3.14
N VAL A 579 13.77 -30.00 -2.57
CA VAL A 579 13.76 -31.02 -1.51
C VAL A 579 13.01 -30.48 -0.29
N MET A 580 13.29 -29.23 0.11
CA MET A 580 12.55 -28.54 1.17
C MET A 580 11.09 -28.26 0.79
N LEU A 581 10.86 -27.76 -0.43
CA LEU A 581 9.53 -27.32 -0.86
C LEU A 581 8.56 -28.50 -1.03
N LEU A 582 8.95 -29.53 -1.79
CA LEU A 582 8.10 -30.67 -2.14
C LEU A 582 8.25 -31.87 -1.20
N GLY A 583 9.35 -31.94 -0.44
CA GLY A 583 9.75 -33.16 0.26
C GLY A 583 10.44 -34.15 -0.68
N GLN A 584 11.07 -35.16 -0.09
CA GLN A 584 11.82 -36.18 -0.85
C GLN A 584 10.91 -36.96 -1.81
N GLU A 585 9.72 -37.36 -1.34
CA GLU A 585 8.71 -38.07 -2.16
C GLU A 585 8.31 -37.29 -3.42
N GLY A 586 8.13 -35.97 -3.31
CA GLY A 586 7.75 -35.13 -4.45
C GLY A 586 8.88 -34.96 -5.46
N VAL A 587 10.12 -34.87 -5.00
CA VAL A 587 11.30 -34.85 -5.88
C VAL A 587 11.48 -36.19 -6.59
N ASP A 588 11.31 -37.30 -5.87
CA ASP A 588 11.42 -38.65 -6.44
C ASP A 588 10.30 -38.95 -7.43
N SER A 589 9.07 -38.48 -7.18
CA SER A 589 7.97 -38.50 -8.16
C SER A 589 8.34 -37.75 -9.44
N LEU A 590 8.92 -36.55 -9.34
CA LEU A 590 9.36 -35.77 -10.50
C LEU A 590 10.50 -36.44 -11.26
N ARG A 591 11.44 -37.09 -10.55
CA ARG A 591 12.53 -37.87 -11.14
C ARG A 591 12.01 -39.09 -11.88
N ALA A 592 11.07 -39.84 -11.29
CA ALA A 592 10.45 -41.00 -11.93
C ALA A 592 9.67 -40.63 -13.20
N GLN A 593 8.94 -39.50 -13.17
CA GLN A 593 8.17 -39.03 -14.33
C GLN A 593 9.05 -38.42 -15.44
N PHE A 594 10.15 -37.75 -15.09
CA PHE A 594 11.02 -37.05 -16.05
C PHE A 594 12.52 -37.31 -15.81
N PRO A 595 12.98 -38.56 -15.98
CA PRO A 595 14.34 -38.97 -15.60
C PRO A 595 15.43 -38.20 -16.35
N ASN A 596 15.20 -37.79 -17.60
CA ASN A 596 16.21 -37.10 -18.41
C ASN A 596 16.46 -35.63 -18.00
N ILE A 597 15.57 -35.02 -17.22
CA ILE A 597 15.65 -33.59 -16.86
C ILE A 597 15.78 -33.42 -15.35
N MET A 598 15.01 -34.17 -14.56
CA MET A 598 14.94 -34.03 -13.10
C MET A 598 15.98 -34.87 -12.35
N CYS A 599 16.75 -35.72 -13.04
CA CYS A 599 17.85 -36.46 -12.40
C CYS A 599 19.02 -35.57 -11.99
N HIS A 600 19.14 -34.37 -12.55
CA HIS A 600 20.27 -33.48 -12.30
C HIS A 600 20.08 -32.63 -11.05
N GLU A 601 21.19 -32.25 -10.41
CA GLU A 601 21.19 -31.40 -9.20
C GLU A 601 20.49 -30.06 -9.45
N PHE A 602 20.73 -29.46 -10.63
CA PHE A 602 20.19 -28.15 -11.00
C PHE A 602 19.25 -28.23 -12.20
N VAL A 603 18.09 -27.61 -12.05
CA VAL A 603 17.09 -27.47 -13.11
C VAL A 603 16.73 -25.99 -13.28
N VAL A 604 16.80 -25.51 -14.52
CA VAL A 604 16.57 -24.10 -14.87
C VAL A 604 15.16 -23.92 -15.40
N VAL A 605 14.42 -22.95 -14.85
CA VAL A 605 13.14 -22.48 -15.37
C VAL A 605 13.39 -21.20 -16.19
N LYS A 606 12.98 -21.20 -17.46
CA LYS A 606 13.15 -20.03 -18.35
C LYS A 606 12.22 -18.87 -17.99
N ASP A 607 12.63 -17.63 -18.25
CA ASP A 607 11.81 -16.43 -18.11
C ASP A 607 10.88 -16.23 -19.31
N LYS A 608 9.79 -16.98 -19.33
CA LYS A 608 8.76 -16.96 -20.37
C LYS A 608 7.37 -16.80 -19.74
N GLN A 609 6.35 -16.53 -20.56
CA GLN A 609 5.00 -16.26 -20.06
C GLN A 609 4.36 -17.53 -19.49
N GLU A 610 4.68 -18.66 -20.09
CA GLU A 610 4.21 -20.00 -19.78
C GLU A 610 4.73 -20.48 -18.41
N THR A 611 5.90 -20.01 -17.99
CA THR A 611 6.52 -20.38 -16.71
C THR A 611 6.08 -19.50 -15.53
N VAL A 612 5.27 -18.47 -15.78
CA VAL A 612 4.81 -17.53 -14.74
C VAL A 612 4.02 -18.25 -13.64
N SER A 613 3.11 -19.16 -14.01
CA SER A 613 2.28 -19.89 -13.04
C SER A 613 3.14 -20.70 -12.06
N VAL A 614 4.06 -21.52 -12.60
CA VAL A 614 5.01 -22.34 -11.82
C VAL A 614 5.83 -21.46 -10.88
N ARG A 615 6.39 -20.36 -11.38
CA ARG A 615 7.18 -19.42 -10.55
C ARG A 615 6.36 -18.79 -9.42
N GLN A 616 5.08 -18.47 -9.65
CA GLN A 616 4.20 -17.94 -8.60
C GLN A 616 3.88 -18.98 -7.53
N TRP A 617 3.66 -20.23 -7.92
CA TRP A 617 3.36 -21.30 -6.97
C TRP A 617 4.57 -21.74 -6.16
N LEU A 618 5.76 -21.83 -6.78
CA LEU A 618 7.02 -22.06 -6.07
C LEU A 618 7.25 -20.99 -4.99
N TRP A 619 7.09 -19.72 -5.37
CA TRP A 619 7.23 -18.60 -4.45
C TRP A 619 6.17 -18.62 -3.33
N LYS A 620 4.90 -18.93 -3.66
CA LYS A 620 3.81 -19.02 -2.66
C LYS A 620 4.07 -20.15 -1.65
N LEU A 621 4.51 -21.32 -2.11
CA LEU A 621 4.83 -22.46 -1.23
C LEU A 621 6.05 -22.14 -0.34
N GLN A 622 7.07 -21.51 -0.91
CA GLN A 622 8.24 -21.06 -0.15
C GLN A 622 7.85 -20.09 0.98
N GLN A 623 7.00 -19.11 0.68
CA GLN A 623 6.48 -18.18 1.68
C GLN A 623 5.58 -18.85 2.72
N PHE A 624 4.85 -19.90 2.32
CA PHE A 624 4.00 -20.65 3.24
C PHE A 624 4.82 -21.43 4.28
N LEU A 625 5.96 -21.99 3.85
CA LEU A 625 6.88 -22.77 4.69
C LEU A 625 7.89 -21.92 5.47
N SER A 626 8.05 -20.63 5.14
CA SER A 626 9.00 -19.77 5.84
C SER A 626 8.55 -19.54 7.28
N LYS A 627 9.44 -19.82 8.24
CA LYS A 627 9.24 -19.47 9.64
C LYS A 627 9.36 -17.96 9.82
N LEU A 628 8.58 -17.39 10.73
CA LEU A 628 8.81 -16.02 11.19
C LEU A 628 10.11 -16.03 12.01
N GLU A 629 11.19 -15.50 11.46
CA GLU A 629 12.37 -15.22 12.27
C GLU A 629 12.01 -14.11 13.25
N ASP A 630 12.19 -14.38 14.55
CA ASP A 630 12.08 -13.39 15.62
C ASP A 630 13.18 -12.33 15.40
N ASN A 631 12.83 -11.24 14.70
CA ASN A 631 13.62 -10.01 14.61
C ASN A 631 12.92 -8.87 15.34
#